data_AF-A0A087BZU9-F1
#
_entry.id   AF-A0A087BZU9-F1
#
_cell.length_a   1.000
_cell.length_b   1.000
_cell.length_c   1.000
_cell.angle_alpha   90.00
_cell.angle_beta   90.00
_cell.angle_gamma   90.00
#
_symmetry.space_group_name_H-M   'P 1'
#
loop_
_entity.id
_entity.type
_entity.pdbx_description
1 polymer ?
#
loop_
_entity_poly.entity_id
_entity_poly.type
_entity_poly.pdbx_seq_one_letter_code
_entity_poly.pdbx_strand_id
1 'polypeptide(L)'
;MRCAECGARIPDAARHGKPQKYCSSKCRLRAWRREKKAQDETPAKRPPKTTESRKRRTAHHEPCKKNTVQTEPESEPYDVLLKRTQHRLQTAMFDPRTPSTSLSALSKQLLTVTKELESLTGDDGTPETVSLTEVVDDAFDPETI
;
A
#
# COMPACT_ATOMS: atom_id res chain seq x y z
N MET A 1 -12.98 -42.35 8.78
CA MET A 1 -13.94 -41.20 8.72
C MET A 1 -14.12 -40.72 7.27
N ARG A 2 -15.17 -39.94 6.96
CA ARG A 2 -15.41 -39.34 5.62
C ARG A 2 -15.20 -37.82 5.64
N CYS A 3 -14.68 -37.28 4.55
CA CYS A 3 -14.44 -35.85 4.36
C CYS A 3 -15.77 -35.08 4.31
N ALA A 4 -15.91 -34.02 5.11
CA ALA A 4 -17.12 -33.21 5.14
C ALA A 4 -17.41 -32.44 3.83
N GLU A 5 -16.43 -32.29 2.93
CA GLU A 5 -16.60 -31.55 1.67
C GLU A 5 -16.81 -32.42 0.43
N CYS A 6 -16.20 -33.60 0.38
CA CYS A 6 -16.22 -34.46 -0.81
C CYS A 6 -16.62 -35.91 -0.53
N GLY A 7 -16.91 -36.28 0.73
CA GLY A 7 -17.34 -37.62 1.11
C GLY A 7 -16.26 -38.72 1.00
N ALA A 8 -15.07 -38.39 0.51
CA ALA A 8 -13.95 -39.32 0.38
C ALA A 8 -13.49 -39.86 1.74
N ARG A 9 -12.99 -41.10 1.77
CA ARG A 9 -12.41 -41.69 2.98
C ARG A 9 -11.17 -40.87 3.38
N ILE A 10 -11.16 -40.39 4.62
CA ILE A 10 -10.03 -39.67 5.18
C ILE A 10 -8.96 -40.73 5.49
N PRO A 11 -7.70 -40.54 5.06
CA PRO A 11 -6.63 -41.45 5.42
C PRO A 11 -6.48 -41.44 6.93
N ASP A 12 -6.41 -42.63 7.55
CA ASP A 12 -6.23 -42.83 8.98
C ASP A 12 -4.76 -42.54 9.38
N ALA A 13 -4.14 -41.53 8.78
CA ALA A 13 -2.78 -41.12 9.02
C ALA A 13 -2.71 -40.45 10.39
N ALA A 14 -2.32 -41.24 11.39
CA ALA A 14 -2.04 -40.81 12.75
C ALA A 14 -0.91 -39.77 12.77
N ARG A 15 -1.24 -38.50 12.51
CA ARG A 15 -0.38 -37.36 12.83
C ARG A 15 -1.10 -36.50 13.86
N HIS A 16 -0.71 -36.69 15.11
CA HIS A 16 -1.07 -35.87 16.28
C HIS A 16 -2.56 -35.85 16.66
N GLY A 17 -3.04 -36.90 17.33
CA GLY A 17 -4.10 -36.89 18.36
C GLY A 17 -5.47 -36.27 18.06
N LYS A 18 -5.69 -35.65 16.90
CA LYS A 18 -6.91 -34.91 16.55
C LYS A 18 -7.53 -35.51 15.30
N PRO A 19 -8.83 -35.87 15.32
CA PRO A 19 -9.52 -36.40 14.15
C PRO A 19 -9.52 -35.38 13.02
N GLN A 20 -9.00 -35.76 11.85
CA GLN A 20 -9.03 -34.90 10.65
C GLN A 20 -10.45 -34.83 10.09
N LYS A 21 -10.95 -33.62 9.83
CA LYS A 21 -12.31 -33.37 9.26
C LYS A 21 -12.35 -33.45 7.73
N TYR A 22 -11.21 -33.28 7.07
CA TYR A 22 -11.10 -33.21 5.61
C TYR A 22 -10.00 -34.14 5.10
N CYS A 23 -10.21 -34.75 3.92
CA CYS A 23 -9.23 -35.66 3.33
C CYS A 23 -7.96 -34.97 2.81
N SER A 24 -8.00 -33.65 2.58
CA SER A 24 -6.88 -32.88 2.04
C SER A 24 -6.99 -31.38 2.35
N SER A 25 -5.87 -30.66 2.23
CA SER A 25 -5.81 -29.20 2.31
C SER A 25 -6.73 -28.51 1.30
N LYS A 26 -6.93 -29.10 0.11
CA LYS A 26 -7.85 -28.58 -0.92
C LYS A 26 -9.30 -28.60 -0.46
N CYS A 27 -9.73 -29.67 0.21
CA CYS A 27 -11.06 -29.76 0.80
C CYS A 27 -11.21 -28.78 1.96
N ARG A 28 -10.21 -28.69 2.84
CA ARG A 28 -10.19 -27.69 3.92
C ARG A 28 -10.38 -26.25 3.41
N LEU A 29 -9.72 -25.90 2.31
CA LEU A 29 -9.82 -24.56 1.72
C LEU A 29 -11.17 -24.30 1.02
N ARG A 30 -11.83 -25.34 0.47
CA ARG A 30 -13.19 -25.24 -0.08
C ARG A 30 -14.22 -25.00 1.02
N ALA A 31 -14.10 -25.74 2.13
CA ALA A 31 -14.93 -25.52 3.32
C ALA A 31 -14.80 -24.09 3.84
N TRP A 32 -13.57 -23.62 4.03
CA TRP A 32 -13.29 -22.26 4.50
C TRP A 32 -13.87 -21.18 3.58
N ARG A 33 -13.79 -21.38 2.25
CA ARG A 33 -14.40 -20.46 1.28
C ARG A 33 -15.92 -20.43 1.36
N ARG A 34 -16.58 -21.58 1.54
CA ARG A 34 -18.04 -21.64 1.74
C ARG A 34 -18.47 -20.96 3.05
N GLU A 35 -17.75 -21.21 4.14
CA GLU A 35 -18.02 -20.57 5.42
C GLU A 35 -17.87 -19.03 5.32
N LYS A 36 -16.86 -18.55 4.59
CA LYS A 36 -16.68 -17.12 4.34
C LYS A 36 -17.79 -16.52 3.47
N LYS A 37 -18.20 -17.22 2.42
CA LYS A 37 -19.32 -16.81 1.57
C LYS A 37 -20.63 -16.77 2.36
N ALA A 38 -20.91 -17.79 3.17
CA ALA A 38 -22.09 -17.82 4.03
C ALA A 38 -22.07 -16.71 5.09
N GLN A 39 -20.90 -16.35 5.64
CA GLN A 39 -20.77 -15.22 6.57
C GLN A 39 -21.02 -13.86 5.93
N ASP A 40 -20.76 -13.72 4.63
CA ASP A 40 -21.05 -12.51 3.86
C ASP A 40 -22.53 -12.44 3.46
N GLU A 41 -23.13 -13.59 3.16
CA GLU A 41 -24.52 -13.73 2.73
C GLU A 41 -25.55 -13.70 3.88
N THR A 42 -25.14 -13.83 5.15
CA THR A 42 -26.06 -13.74 6.30
C THR A 42 -26.00 -12.36 6.98
N PRO A 43 -27.01 -11.47 6.78
CA PRO A 43 -27.09 -10.19 7.47
C PRO A 43 -27.91 -10.31 8.76
N ALA A 44 -27.48 -11.10 9.75
CA ALA A 44 -28.12 -11.05 11.08
C ALA A 44 -27.29 -11.72 12.19
N LYS A 45 -27.08 -10.95 13.27
CA LYS A 45 -26.57 -11.32 14.61
C LYS A 45 -25.09 -11.68 14.71
N ARG A 46 -24.26 -10.65 14.91
CA ARG A 46 -22.97 -10.79 15.60
C ARG A 46 -23.04 -10.16 16.99
N PRO A 47 -22.69 -10.87 18.08
CA PRO A 47 -22.37 -10.24 19.35
C PRO A 47 -21.07 -9.41 19.23
N PRO A 48 -20.93 -8.32 20.00
CA PRO A 48 -19.79 -7.42 19.90
C PRO A 48 -18.54 -8.13 20.43
N LYS A 49 -17.57 -8.36 19.54
CA LYS A 49 -16.23 -8.79 19.91
C LYS A 49 -15.35 -7.57 20.10
N THR A 50 -15.10 -7.26 21.36
CA THR A 50 -14.01 -6.40 21.82
C THR A 50 -12.69 -7.02 21.40
N THR A 51 -12.08 -6.49 20.34
CA THR A 51 -10.63 -6.58 20.13
C THR A 51 -10.19 -5.27 19.50
N GLU A 52 -9.79 -4.38 20.38
CA GLU A 52 -8.93 -3.23 20.14
C GLU A 52 -7.58 -3.74 19.59
N SER A 53 -7.48 -3.87 18.27
CA SER A 53 -6.20 -3.77 17.55
C SER A 53 -6.41 -4.01 16.06
N ARG A 54 -5.75 -3.15 15.28
CA ARG A 54 -5.68 -3.14 13.81
C ARG A 54 -6.81 -2.39 13.12
N LYS A 55 -6.83 -1.07 13.34
CA LYS A 55 -7.44 -0.10 12.42
C LYS A 55 -6.61 -0.04 11.13
N ARG A 56 -6.73 -1.06 10.28
CA ARG A 56 -6.53 -0.88 8.84
C ARG A 56 -7.74 -0.11 8.35
N ARG A 57 -7.50 1.11 7.89
CA ARG A 57 -8.49 1.98 7.25
C ARG A 57 -9.04 1.25 6.02
N THR A 58 -10.19 0.59 6.15
CA THR A 58 -11.12 0.42 5.02
C THR A 58 -11.87 1.74 4.90
N ALA A 59 -11.24 2.72 4.26
CA ALA A 59 -11.97 3.86 3.75
C ALA A 59 -12.80 3.34 2.56
N HIS A 60 -14.12 3.38 2.75
CA HIS A 60 -15.18 3.25 1.77
C HIS A 60 -14.73 3.48 0.32
N HIS A 61 -14.69 2.41 -0.47
CA HIS A 61 -14.97 2.54 -1.90
C HIS A 61 -16.42 2.14 -2.09
N GLU A 62 -17.29 3.16 -2.00
CA GLU A 62 -18.63 3.10 -2.54
C GLU A 62 -18.51 2.73 -4.04
N PRO A 63 -19.30 1.80 -4.58
CA PRO A 63 -19.28 1.55 -6.01
C PRO A 63 -19.90 2.77 -6.69
N CYS A 64 -19.07 3.73 -7.10
CA CYS A 64 -19.47 4.86 -7.92
C CYS A 64 -19.91 4.31 -9.29
N LYS A 65 -21.18 3.93 -9.38
CA LYS A 65 -21.85 3.62 -10.64
C LYS A 65 -22.16 4.93 -11.33
N LYS A 66 -21.27 5.37 -12.22
CA LYS A 66 -21.60 6.34 -13.27
C LYS A 66 -20.97 5.88 -14.57
N ASN A 67 -21.78 5.18 -15.36
CA ASN A 67 -21.49 4.91 -16.75
C ASN A 67 -21.57 6.26 -17.49
N THR A 68 -20.43 6.83 -17.85
CA THR A 68 -20.36 7.90 -18.84
C THR A 68 -19.09 7.69 -19.66
N VAL A 69 -19.33 7.22 -20.89
CA VAL A 69 -18.50 7.34 -22.09
C VAL A 69 -17.04 6.90 -21.95
N GLN A 70 -16.72 5.79 -22.62
CA GLN A 70 -15.35 5.45 -23.00
C GLN A 70 -14.84 6.55 -23.95
N THR A 71 -14.33 7.64 -23.39
CA THR A 71 -13.31 8.45 -24.05
C THR A 71 -12.01 7.75 -23.69
N GLU A 72 -11.35 7.13 -24.66
CA GLU A 72 -9.95 6.71 -24.53
C GLU A 72 -9.19 7.90 -23.90
N PRO A 73 -8.74 7.82 -22.65
CA PRO A 73 -7.97 8.92 -22.10
C PRO A 73 -6.68 8.92 -22.91
N GLU A 74 -6.45 9.99 -23.65
CA GLU A 74 -5.08 10.39 -23.97
C GLU A 74 -4.29 10.22 -22.67
N SER A 75 -3.40 9.23 -22.66
CA SER A 75 -2.73 8.76 -21.46
C SER A 75 -2.26 9.97 -20.66
N GLU A 76 -2.71 10.12 -19.41
CA GLU A 76 -2.29 11.25 -18.57
C GLU A 76 -0.76 11.39 -18.69
N PRO A 77 -0.24 12.61 -18.95
CA PRO A 77 1.17 12.78 -19.19
C PRO A 77 1.94 12.33 -17.95
N TYR A 78 3.01 11.56 -18.18
CA TYR A 78 3.67 10.79 -17.14
C TYR A 78 4.21 11.67 -15.99
N ASP A 79 4.62 12.89 -16.30
CA ASP A 79 5.07 13.89 -15.34
C ASP A 79 3.97 14.30 -14.34
N VAL A 80 2.71 14.40 -14.77
CA VAL A 80 1.57 14.74 -13.91
C VAL A 80 1.29 13.61 -12.92
N LEU A 81 1.39 12.36 -13.36
CA LEU A 81 1.26 11.19 -12.49
C LEU A 81 2.36 11.15 -11.42
N LEU A 82 3.59 11.46 -11.81
CA LEU A 82 4.74 11.49 -10.89
C LEU A 82 4.62 12.63 -9.87
N LYS A 83 4.25 13.85 -10.30
CA LYS A 83 3.98 14.99 -9.40
C LYS A 83 2.89 14.66 -8.38
N ARG A 84 1.81 14.01 -8.81
CA ARG A 84 0.74 13.54 -7.92
C ARG A 84 1.24 12.50 -6.91
N THR A 85 2.10 11.58 -7.36
CA THR A 85 2.69 10.55 -6.49
C THR A 85 3.66 11.15 -5.48
N GLN A 86 4.51 12.09 -5.90
CA GLN A 86 5.40 12.86 -5.05
C GLN A 86 4.64 13.56 -3.92
N HIS A 87 3.56 14.28 -4.27
CA HIS A 87 2.74 14.98 -3.28
C HIS A 87 2.16 14.01 -2.23
N ARG A 88 1.62 12.87 -2.67
CA ARG A 88 1.09 11.84 -1.75
C ARG A 88 2.16 11.26 -0.82
N LEU A 89 3.36 11.04 -1.33
CA LEU A 89 4.48 10.54 -0.52
C LEU A 89 4.93 11.58 0.50
N GLN A 90 5.03 12.85 0.13
CA GLN A 90 5.34 13.94 1.04
C GLN A 90 4.27 14.05 2.14
N THR A 91 2.98 14.05 1.78
CA THR A 91 1.88 14.08 2.76
C THR A 91 1.97 12.92 3.74
N ALA A 92 2.26 11.71 3.26
CA ALA A 92 2.39 10.54 4.12
C ALA A 92 3.64 10.61 5.02
N MET A 93 4.76 11.12 4.52
CA MET A 93 6.01 11.21 5.27
C MET A 93 5.92 12.23 6.42
N PHE A 94 5.19 13.34 6.21
CA PHE A 94 5.00 14.39 7.21
C PHE A 94 3.74 14.21 8.07
N ASP A 95 2.94 13.16 7.85
CA ASP A 95 1.82 12.84 8.74
C ASP A 95 2.36 12.34 10.10
N PRO A 96 2.02 12.98 11.23
CA PRO A 96 2.48 12.57 12.57
C PRO A 96 2.00 11.17 12.96
N ARG A 97 1.02 10.61 12.25
CA ARG A 97 0.52 9.24 12.47
C ARG A 97 1.32 8.17 11.74
N THR A 98 2.28 8.58 10.90
CA THR A 98 3.12 7.65 10.16
C THR A 98 4.14 6.99 11.08
N PRO A 99 4.20 5.64 11.12
CA PRO A 99 5.14 4.97 12.00
C PRO A 99 6.58 5.18 11.52
N SER A 100 7.51 5.30 12.47
CA SER A 100 8.95 5.50 12.20
C SER A 100 9.54 4.47 11.24
N THR A 101 9.09 3.21 11.36
CA THR A 101 9.48 2.11 10.48
C THR A 101 9.24 2.36 8.99
N SER A 102 8.20 3.13 8.63
CA SER A 102 7.88 3.44 7.23
C SER A 102 8.58 4.66 6.66
N LEU A 103 9.19 5.51 7.50
CA LEU A 103 9.83 6.75 7.03
C LEU A 103 10.98 6.46 6.07
N SER A 104 11.79 5.44 6.34
CA SER A 104 12.91 5.04 5.48
C SER A 104 12.46 4.52 4.10
N ALA A 105 11.30 3.88 4.02
CA ALA A 105 10.74 3.41 2.75
C ALA A 105 10.15 4.58 1.96
N LEU A 106 9.41 5.47 2.63
CA LEU A 106 8.84 6.67 2.03
C LEU A 106 9.92 7.62 1.49
N SER A 107 11.01 7.82 2.23
CA SER A 107 12.12 8.67 1.79
C SER A 107 12.81 8.12 0.54
N LYS A 108 13.08 6.81 0.48
CA LYS A 108 13.65 6.16 -0.70
C LYS A 108 12.74 6.31 -1.92
N GLN A 109 11.44 6.08 -1.75
CA GLN A 109 10.46 6.24 -2.83
C GLN A 109 10.37 7.69 -3.31
N LEU A 110 10.42 8.66 -2.38
CA LEU A 110 10.42 10.08 -2.73
C LEU A 110 11.65 10.43 -3.58
N LEU A 111 12.84 9.96 -3.19
CA LEU A 111 14.08 10.16 -3.96
C LEU A 111 14.04 9.51 -5.35
N THR A 112 13.38 8.36 -5.49
CA THR A 112 13.21 7.73 -6.81
C THR A 112 12.31 8.59 -7.70
N VAL A 113 11.16 9.04 -7.19
CA VAL A 113 10.19 9.84 -7.95
C VAL A 113 10.77 11.22 -8.30
N THR A 114 11.53 11.85 -7.41
CA THR A 114 12.18 13.14 -7.71
C THR A 114 13.22 13.00 -8.82
N LYS A 115 14.07 11.97 -8.78
CA LYS A 115 15.05 11.70 -9.84
C LYS A 115 14.39 11.43 -11.19
N GLU A 116 13.26 10.75 -11.17
CA GLU A 116 12.51 10.46 -12.40
C GLU A 116 11.87 11.72 -12.98
N LEU A 117 11.34 12.62 -12.15
CA LEU A 117 10.86 13.93 -12.57
C LEU A 117 12.00 14.80 -13.12
N GLU A 118 13.16 14.82 -12.47
CA GLU A 118 14.36 15.51 -12.95
C GLU A 118 14.84 14.94 -14.29
N SER A 119 14.79 13.61 -14.46
CA SER A 119 15.17 12.96 -15.72
C SER A 119 14.23 13.32 -16.87
N LEU A 120 12.93 13.44 -16.59
CA LEU A 120 11.92 13.87 -17.57
C LEU A 120 12.00 15.36 -17.89
N THR A 121 12.43 16.18 -16.94
CA THR A 121 12.54 17.64 -17.10
C THR A 121 13.88 18.04 -17.71
N GLY A 122 14.95 17.28 -17.44
CA GLY A 122 16.33 17.55 -17.87
C GLY A 122 16.72 16.97 -19.22
N ASP A 123 15.82 16.24 -19.90
CA ASP A 123 15.99 15.84 -21.31
C ASP A 123 15.78 17.03 -22.28
N ASP A 124 15.15 18.12 -21.83
CA ASP A 124 15.19 19.44 -22.48
C ASP A 124 16.50 20.14 -22.08
N GLY A 125 17.58 19.80 -22.79
CA GLY A 125 18.95 20.12 -22.44
C GLY A 125 19.26 21.60 -22.20
N THR A 126 19.63 21.91 -20.96
CA THR A 126 20.72 22.85 -20.65
C THR A 126 21.29 22.46 -19.29
N PRO A 127 22.59 22.12 -19.18
CA PRO A 127 23.23 22.07 -17.87
C PRO A 127 23.27 23.49 -17.32
N GLU A 128 22.37 23.83 -16.40
CA GLU A 128 22.51 25.03 -15.58
C GLU A 128 23.83 24.92 -14.84
N THR A 129 24.81 25.66 -15.36
CA THR A 129 26.04 25.98 -14.68
C THR A 129 25.65 26.59 -13.35
N VAL A 130 25.79 25.84 -12.27
CA VAL A 130 25.80 26.39 -10.91
C VAL A 130 26.89 27.45 -10.88
N SER A 131 26.47 28.70 -11.03
CA SER A 131 27.30 29.88 -10.86
C SER A 131 27.76 29.85 -9.40
N LEU A 132 28.99 29.38 -9.21
CA LEU A 132 29.75 29.46 -7.98
C LEU A 132 29.95 30.94 -7.66
N THR A 133 28.99 31.55 -6.95
CA THR A 133 29.16 32.90 -6.42
C THR A 133 30.20 32.81 -5.32
N GLU A 134 31.39 33.31 -5.62
CA GLU A 134 32.50 33.48 -4.70
C GLU A 134 32.01 34.20 -3.44
N VAL A 135 32.14 33.54 -2.30
CA VAL A 135 31.91 34.18 -1.00
C VAL A 135 33.15 35.04 -0.75
N VAL A 136 32.99 36.35 -0.85
CA VAL A 136 34.02 37.31 -0.44
C VAL A 136 34.07 37.25 1.09
N ASP A 137 35.18 36.74 1.63
CA ASP A 137 35.51 36.83 3.06
C ASP A 137 35.64 38.32 3.42
N ASP A 138 34.61 38.88 4.04
CA ASP A 138 34.67 40.20 4.67
C ASP A 138 35.49 40.07 5.96
N ALA A 139 36.67 40.67 5.97
CA ALA A 139 37.63 40.56 7.05
C ALA A 139 37.06 41.11 8.37
N PHE A 140 37.13 40.29 9.41
CA PHE A 140 36.69 40.64 10.76
C PHE A 140 37.49 41.83 11.32
N ASP A 141 36.81 42.96 11.53
CA ASP A 141 37.40 44.20 12.10
C ASP A 141 37.26 44.19 13.64
N PRO A 142 38.35 44.07 14.42
CA PRO A 142 38.27 43.91 15.87
C PRO A 142 38.05 45.20 16.67
N GLU A 143 37.93 46.37 16.02
CA GLU A 143 37.81 47.67 16.74
C GLU A 143 36.37 48.04 17.17
N THR A 144 35.38 47.19 16.90
CA THR A 144 33.96 47.43 17.28
C THR A 144 33.46 46.63 18.49
N ILE A 145 34.32 46.33 19.49
CA ILE A 145 33.89 45.77 20.80
C ILE A 145 34.26 46.71 21.94
#